data_AF-A0A3A1TS12-F1
#
_entry.id   AF-A0A3A1TS12-F1
#
_cell.length_a   1.000
_cell.length_b   1.000
_cell.length_c   1.000
_cell.angle_alpha   90.00
_cell.angle_beta   90.00
_cell.angle_gamma   90.00
#
_symmetry.space_group_name_H-M   'P 1'
#
loop_
_entity.id
_entity.type
_entity.pdbx_description
1 polymer ?
#
loop_
_entity_poly.entity_id
_entity_poly.type
_entity_poly.pdbx_seq_one_letter_code
_entity_poly.pdbx_strand_id
1 'polypeptide(L)' 'MKPKPIASAARSGNRRELLVALRDHIAAQLDEGVGARELAPLSRRLVDVAAEIEAIDAATKSPVADAAQTPDEEWTP' A
#
# COMPACT_ATOMS: atom_id res chain seq x y z
N MET A 1 1.37 8.11 -13.95
CA MET A 1 0.47 8.76 -12.96
C MET A 1 1.36 9.54 -12.00
N LYS A 2 1.07 10.81 -11.71
CA LYS A 2 1.88 11.57 -10.72
C LYS A 2 1.54 11.07 -9.31
N PRO A 3 2.53 10.82 -8.44
CA PRO A 3 2.27 10.37 -7.08
C PRO A 3 1.46 11.42 -6.31
N LYS A 4 0.55 10.96 -5.45
CA LYS A 4 -0.30 11.83 -4.63
C LYS A 4 0.58 12.58 -3.61
N PRO A 5 0.39 13.90 -3.39
CA PRO A 5 1.17 14.61 -2.39
C PRO A 5 0.95 14.04 -0.97
N ILE A 6 2.04 13.80 -0.24
CA ILE A 6 1.99 13.23 1.13
C ILE A 6 1.05 14.02 2.04
N ALA A 7 1.14 15.35 2.00
CA ALA A 7 0.29 16.23 2.81
C ALA A 7 -1.21 16.05 2.50
N SER A 8 -1.57 15.76 1.24
CA SER A 8 -2.95 15.46 0.87
C SER A 8 -3.39 14.10 1.38
N ALA A 9 -2.53 13.09 1.28
CA ALA A 9 -2.83 11.75 1.78
C ALA A 9 -2.96 11.73 3.31
N ALA A 10 -2.11 12.46 4.03
CA ALA A 10 -2.19 12.60 5.49
C ALA A 10 -3.53 13.21 5.95
N ARG A 11 -4.02 14.25 5.24
CA ARG A 11 -5.31 14.88 5.55
C ARG A 11 -6.52 14.00 5.29
N SER A 12 -6.40 12.99 4.43
CA SER A 12 -7.52 12.09 4.10
C SER A 12 -7.93 11.19 5.27
N GLY A 13 -7.06 11.00 6.27
CA GLY A 13 -7.25 10.01 7.33
C GLY A 13 -7.13 8.56 6.87
N ASN A 14 -6.92 8.31 5.57
CA ASN A 14 -6.75 6.97 5.02
C ASN A 14 -5.29 6.53 5.17
N ARG A 15 -5.06 5.60 6.10
CA ARG A 15 -3.74 5.04 6.39
C ARG A 15 -3.08 4.42 5.15
N ARG A 16 -3.83 3.68 4.33
CA ARG A 16 -3.30 3.07 3.10
C ARG A 16 -2.82 4.12 2.12
N GLU A 17 -3.61 5.18 1.90
CA GLU A 17 -3.24 6.26 1.00
C GLU A 17 -1.98 6.99 1.46
N LEU A 18 -1.85 7.23 2.78
CA LEU A 18 -0.65 7.83 3.35
C LEU A 18 0.60 6.97 3.10
N LEU A 19 0.50 5.67 3.35
CA LEU A 19 1.62 4.74 3.14
C LEU A 19 2.03 4.65 1.67
N VAL A 20 1.07 4.61 0.75
CA VAL A 20 1.35 4.63 -0.70
C VAL A 20 2.09 5.91 -1.09
N ALA A 21 1.62 7.07 -0.62
CA ALA A 21 2.29 8.34 -0.91
C ALA A 21 3.72 8.41 -0.33
N LEU A 22 3.94 7.85 0.87
CA LEU A 22 5.27 7.77 1.47
C LEU A 22 6.19 6.82 0.71
N ARG A 23 5.70 5.65 0.28
CA ARG A 23 6.44 4.69 -0.55
C ARG A 23 6.93 5.35 -1.84
N ASP A 24 6.02 5.99 -2.56
CA ASP A 24 6.32 6.60 -3.85
C ASP A 24 7.35 7.74 -3.69
N HIS A 25 7.25 8.51 -2.61
CA HIS A 25 8.22 9.56 -2.31
C HIS A 25 9.61 9.02 -1.98
N ILE A 26 9.71 7.95 -1.18
CA ILE A 26 11.00 7.32 -0.85
C ILE A 26 11.62 6.71 -2.11
N ALA A 27 10.83 6.01 -2.93
CA ALA A 27 11.30 5.45 -4.19
C ALA A 27 11.87 6.55 -5.11
N ALA A 28 11.17 7.68 -5.25
CA ALA A 28 11.68 8.81 -6.02
C ALA A 28 13.00 9.37 -5.48
N GLN A 29 13.15 9.50 -4.16
CA GLN A 29 14.43 9.94 -3.57
C GLN A 29 15.58 8.96 -3.86
N LEU A 30 15.30 7.65 -3.84
CA LEU A 30 16.29 6.64 -4.20
C LEU A 30 16.69 6.71 -5.67
N ASP A 31 15.73 6.92 -6.57
CA ASP A 31 15.96 7.09 -8.02
C ASP A 31 16.73 8.38 -8.35
N GLU A 32 16.48 9.46 -7.62
CA GLU A 32 17.23 10.73 -7.73
C GLU A 32 18.70 10.58 -7.29
N GLY A 33 19.02 9.53 -6.53
CA GLY A 33 20.34 9.26 -6.00
C GLY A 33 20.53 9.87 -4.62
N VAL A 34 20.58 9.02 -3.61
CA VAL A 34 20.88 9.41 -2.23
C VAL A 34 22.33 9.11 -1.86
N GLY A 35 22.87 9.87 -0.90
CA GLY A 35 24.21 9.58 -0.36
C GLY A 35 24.27 8.20 0.31
N ALA A 36 25.45 7.58 0.33
CA ALA A 36 25.65 6.23 0.87
C ALA A 36 25.16 6.06 2.32
N ARG A 37 25.22 7.13 3.13
CA ARG A 37 24.69 7.17 4.50
C ARG A 37 23.17 7.01 4.57
N GLU A 38 22.45 7.54 3.59
CA GLU A 38 20.99 7.56 3.53
C GLU A 38 20.41 6.36 2.77
N LEU A 39 21.21 5.69 1.94
CA LEU A 39 20.77 4.55 1.14
C LEU A 39 20.19 3.41 1.99
N ALA A 40 20.92 2.97 3.01
CA ALA A 40 20.50 1.87 3.87
C ALA A 40 19.21 2.17 4.66
N PRO A 41 19.08 3.30 5.39
CA PRO A 41 17.85 3.60 6.13
C PRO A 41 16.65 3.83 5.19
N LEU A 42 16.82 4.48 4.04
CA LEU A 42 15.71 4.68 3.09
C LEU A 42 15.26 3.38 2.44
N SER A 43 16.20 2.50 2.06
CA SER A 43 15.87 1.18 1.50
C SER A 43 15.08 0.34 2.51
N ARG A 44 15.50 0.32 3.78
CA ARG A 44 14.77 -0.36 4.84
C ARG A 44 13.36 0.22 5.01
N ARG A 45 13.25 1.55 5.07
CA ARG A 45 11.95 2.21 5.21
C ARG A 45 11.01 1.89 4.06
N LEU A 46 11.53 1.79 2.83
CA LEU A 46 10.74 1.41 1.66
C LEU A 46 10.17 -0.01 1.80
N VAL A 47 10.99 -0.98 2.23
CA VAL A 47 10.56 -2.36 2.48
C VAL A 47 9.51 -2.42 3.58
N ASP A 48 9.73 -1.72 4.70
CA ASP A 48 8.79 -1.69 5.82
C ASP A 48 7.41 -1.16 5.41
N VAL A 49 7.39 -0.04 4.66
CA VAL A 49 6.14 0.57 4.17
C VAL A 49 5.44 -0.35 3.15
N ALA A 50 6.20 -1.04 2.28
CA ALA A 50 5.63 -1.99 1.33
C ALA A 50 4.93 -3.16 2.04
N ALA A 51 5.59 -3.77 3.04
CA ALA A 51 5.03 -4.85 3.83
C ALA A 51 3.74 -4.41 4.58
N GLU A 52 3.71 -3.18 5.09
CA GLU A 52 2.53 -2.63 5.77
C GLU A 52 1.34 -2.44 4.81
N ILE A 53 1.60 -2.01 3.58
CA ILE A 53 0.57 -1.90 2.53
C ILE A 53 0.02 -3.30 2.19
N GLU A 54 0.90 -4.28 2.00
CA GLU A 54 0.49 -5.66 1.72
C GLU A 54 -0.37 -6.24 2.84
N ALA A 55 -0.04 -5.98 4.10
CA ALA A 55 -0.84 -6.40 5.24
C ALA A 55 -2.25 -5.76 5.25
N ILE A 56 -2.35 -4.47 4.93
CA ILE A 56 -3.66 -3.78 4.80
C ILE A 56 -4.48 -4.38 3.65
N ASP A 57 -3.84 -4.59 2.51
CA ASP A 57 -4.50 -5.12 1.32
C ASP A 57 -4.96 -6.58 1.54
N ALA A 58 -4.16 -7.40 2.22
CA ALA A 58 -4.52 -8.77 2.59
C ALA A 58 -5.67 -8.79 3.62
N ALA A 59 -5.66 -7.90 4.61
CA ALA A 59 -6.76 -7.78 5.57
C ALA A 59 -8.09 -7.35 4.90
N THR A 60 -8.00 -6.57 3.82
CA THR A 60 -9.17 -6.15 3.03
C THR A 60 -9.66 -7.26 2.09
N LYS A 61 -8.76 -8.12 1.59
CA LYS A 61 -9.04 -9.25 0.69
C LYS A 61 -9.23 -10.58 1.43
N SER A 62 -10.03 -10.61 2.49
CA SER A 62 -10.32 -11.88 3.18
C SER A 62 -11.01 -12.88 2.24
N PRO A 63 -10.53 -14.12 2.08
CA PRO A 63 -11.14 -15.12 1.20
C PRO A 63 -12.57 -15.51 1.60
N VAL A 64 -12.97 -15.22 2.85
CA VAL A 64 -14.36 -15.37 3.32
C VAL A 64 -15.30 -14.37 2.63
N ALA A 65 -14.81 -13.17 2.29
CA ALA A 65 -15.60 -12.16 1.59
C ALA A 65 -15.81 -12.49 0.11
N ASP A 66 -14.87 -13.22 -0.51
CA ASP A 66 -15.04 -13.74 -1.89
C ASP A 66 -15.93 -14.98 -1.92
N ALA A 67 -15.82 -15.89 -0.93
CA ALA A 67 -16.71 -17.06 -0.82
C ALA A 67 -18.17 -16.71 -0.48
N ALA A 68 -18.44 -15.53 0.07
CA ALA A 68 -19.80 -15.02 0.29
C ALA A 68 -20.43 -14.41 -0.97
N GLN A 69 -19.68 -14.23 -2.06
CA GLN A 69 -20.17 -13.66 -3.33
C GLN A 69 -20.56 -14.71 -4.35
N THR A 70 -20.32 -16.00 -4.10
CA THR A 70 -20.92 -17.08 -4.91
C THR A 70 -22.42 -17.12 -4.63
N PRO A 71 -23.28 -16.80 -5.61
CA PRO A 71 -24.72 -16.97 -5.44
C PRO A 71 -25.03 -18.45 -5.25
N ASP A 72 -25.93 -18.77 -4.32
CA ASP A 72 -26.43 -20.14 -4.16
C ASP A 72 -27.08 -20.59 -5.48
N GLU A 73 -26.78 -21.81 -5.92
CA GLU A 73 -27.41 -22.41 -7.09
C GLU A 73 -28.92 -22.57 -6.84
N GLU A 74 -29.75 -22.07 -7.75
CA GLU A 74 -31.20 -22.28 -7.70
C GLU A 74 -31.50 -23.77 -7.86
N TRP A 75 -31.90 -24.41 -6.75
CA TRP A 75 -32.39 -25.79 -6.77
C TRP A 75 -33.59 -25.88 -7.70
N THR A 76 -33.43 -26.61 -8.81
CA THR A 76 -34.55 -26.99 -9.68
C THR A 76 -35.04 -28.40 -9.30
N PRO A 77 -36.31 -28.54 -8.87
CA PRO A 77 -36.86 -29.78 -8.29
C PRO A 77 -37.11 -30.90 -9.31
#